data_AF-A0A1H1H6C1-F1
#
_entry.id   AF-A0A1H1H6C1-F1
#
_cell.length_a   1.000
_cell.length_b   1.000
_cell.length_c   1.000
_cell.angle_alpha   90.00
_cell.angle_beta   90.00
_cell.angle_gamma   90.00
#
_symmetry.space_group_name_H-M   'P 1'
#
loop_
_entity.id
_entity.type
_entity.pdbx_description
1 polymer ?
#
loop_
_entity_poly.entity_id
_entity_poly.type
_entity_poly.pdbx_seq_one_letter_code
_entity_poly.pdbx_strand_id
1 'polypeptide(L)'
;MRRRFAIFTLMISALASTPACALNNDDFAAMMGMLWRLRDPICPSMSFDPAVFVKAMKLPGGSPAAVRRDHRAAFERGYAVATDWMSQGTTAEFCKAMETFFDGKHDFFGGLKEVPEPPIPGLIIRD
;
A
#
# COMPACT_ATOMS: atom_id res chain seq x y z
N MET A 1 1.04 -0.80 27.42
CA MET A 1 1.94 -1.14 26.29
C MET A 1 1.72 -2.52 25.67
N ARG A 2 1.08 -3.51 26.32
CA ARG A 2 0.88 -4.87 25.77
C ARG A 2 -0.17 -5.02 24.65
N ARG A 3 -1.11 -4.08 24.49
CA ARG A 3 -2.09 -4.09 23.37
C ARG A 3 -1.53 -3.59 22.04
N ARG A 4 -0.32 -3.00 22.03
CA ARG A 4 0.30 -2.34 20.87
C ARG A 4 0.84 -3.30 19.80
N PHE A 5 1.10 -4.56 20.16
CA PHE A 5 1.66 -5.54 19.23
C PHE A 5 0.60 -6.41 18.54
N ALA A 6 -0.51 -6.74 19.22
CA ALA A 6 -1.43 -7.76 18.73
C ALA A 6 -2.10 -7.42 17.38
N ILE A 7 -2.41 -6.15 17.11
CA ILE A 7 -3.10 -5.75 15.87
C ILE A 7 -2.11 -5.68 14.69
N PHE A 8 -0.87 -5.22 14.94
CA PHE A 8 0.19 -5.23 13.93
C PHE A 8 0.65 -6.65 13.58
N THR A 9 0.74 -7.54 14.57
CA THR A 9 1.09 -8.95 14.34
C THR A 9 0.02 -9.69 13.56
N LEU A 10 -1.28 -9.35 13.72
CA LEU A 10 -2.37 -9.99 12.96
C LEU A 10 -2.28 -9.73 11.45
N MET A 11 -1.80 -8.55 11.03
CA MET A 11 -1.54 -8.26 9.61
C MET A 11 -0.32 -9.02 9.09
N ILE A 12 0.73 -9.15 9.91
CA ILE A 12 1.95 -9.88 9.54
C ILE A 12 1.69 -11.39 9.47
N SER A 13 0.88 -11.96 10.34
CA SER A 13 0.52 -13.39 10.27
C SER A 13 -0.31 -13.74 9.04
N ALA A 14 -1.11 -12.80 8.52
CA ALA A 14 -1.83 -12.97 7.27
C ALA A 14 -0.92 -12.88 6.03
N LEU A 15 0.18 -12.11 6.11
CA LEU A 15 1.13 -11.92 5.01
C LEU A 15 2.31 -12.91 5.01
N ALA A 16 2.71 -13.42 6.19
CA ALA A 16 3.93 -14.23 6.35
C ALA A 16 3.69 -15.75 6.29
N SER A 17 2.44 -16.22 6.39
CA SER A 17 2.12 -17.66 6.43
C SER A 17 1.68 -18.26 5.09
N THR A 18 1.76 -17.48 4.03
CA THR A 18 1.50 -17.96 2.67
C THR A 18 2.77 -17.90 1.82
N PRO A 19 3.22 -19.03 1.23
CA PRO A 19 4.42 -19.07 0.41
C PRO A 19 4.22 -18.14 -0.78
N ALA A 20 5.07 -17.13 -0.97
CA ALA A 20 5.10 -16.22 -2.13
C ALA A 20 3.69 -16.03 -2.77
N CYS A 21 2.74 -15.54 -1.97
CA CYS A 21 1.33 -15.67 -2.30
C CYS A 21 1.01 -14.77 -3.49
N ALA A 22 0.42 -15.34 -4.54
CA ALA A 22 -0.24 -14.55 -5.56
C ALA A 22 -1.29 -13.68 -4.86
N LEU A 23 -0.99 -12.39 -4.70
CA LEU A 23 -1.89 -11.41 -4.09
C LEU A 23 -3.26 -11.56 -4.76
N ASN A 24 -4.30 -11.72 -3.95
CA ASN A 24 -5.66 -11.83 -4.46
C ASN A 24 -6.23 -10.43 -4.74
N ASN A 25 -7.44 -10.37 -5.30
CA ASN A 25 -8.07 -9.08 -5.65
C ASN A 25 -8.32 -8.19 -4.41
N ASP A 26 -8.55 -8.76 -3.22
CA ASP A 26 -8.70 -8.01 -1.97
C ASP A 26 -7.36 -7.41 -1.53
N ASP A 27 -6.24 -8.13 -1.68
CA ASP A 27 -4.92 -7.61 -1.33
C ASP A 27 -4.55 -6.43 -2.24
N PHE A 28 -4.83 -6.53 -3.54
CA PHE A 28 -4.65 -5.41 -4.48
C PHE A 28 -5.60 -4.25 -4.20
N ALA A 29 -6.84 -4.53 -3.77
CA ALA A 29 -7.79 -3.49 -3.38
C ALA A 29 -7.33 -2.75 -2.10
N ALA A 30 -6.81 -3.47 -1.11
CA ALA A 30 -6.22 -2.89 0.09
C ALA A 30 -4.99 -2.03 -0.24
N MET A 31 -4.10 -2.51 -1.10
CA MET A 31 -2.94 -1.74 -1.55
C MET A 31 -3.35 -0.48 -2.33
N MET A 32 -4.33 -0.59 -3.22
CA MET A 32 -4.92 0.57 -3.90
C MET A 32 -5.52 1.57 -2.89
N GLY A 33 -6.14 1.08 -1.81
CA GLY A 33 -6.66 1.89 -0.71
C GLY A 33 -5.58 2.66 0.04
N MET A 34 -4.45 2.03 0.35
CA MET A 34 -3.30 2.68 0.99
C MET A 34 -2.73 3.80 0.11
N LEU A 35 -2.47 3.48 -1.16
CA LEU A 35 -1.91 4.42 -2.14
C LEU A 35 -2.88 5.54 -2.53
N TRP A 36 -4.18 5.34 -2.31
CA TRP A 36 -5.19 6.36 -2.61
C TRP A 36 -4.96 7.67 -1.86
N ARG A 37 -4.33 7.62 -0.68
CA ARG A 37 -3.95 8.81 0.09
C ARG A 37 -2.92 9.70 -0.61
N LEU A 38 -2.15 9.15 -1.55
CA LEU A 38 -1.17 9.89 -2.35
C LEU A 38 -1.81 10.63 -3.54
N ARG A 39 -3.14 10.54 -3.72
CA ARG A 39 -3.85 11.35 -4.71
C ARG A 39 -4.07 12.79 -4.24
N ASP A 40 -4.17 12.97 -2.94
CA ASP A 40 -4.13 14.31 -2.33
C ASP A 40 -2.68 14.77 -2.28
N PRO A 41 -2.40 16.09 -2.38
CA PRO A 41 -1.03 16.63 -2.45
C PRO A 41 -0.34 16.64 -1.07
N ILE A 42 -0.33 15.48 -0.41
CA ILE A 42 0.26 15.27 0.92
C ILE A 42 1.75 14.97 0.79
N CYS A 43 2.14 14.21 -0.25
CA CYS A 43 3.53 13.87 -0.56
C CYS A 43 3.92 14.44 -1.93
N PRO A 44 4.58 15.61 -2.00
CA PRO A 44 4.89 16.27 -3.28
C PRO A 44 5.76 15.44 -4.24
N SER A 45 6.63 14.60 -3.68
CA SER A 45 7.50 13.69 -4.43
C SER A 45 6.77 12.45 -4.96
N MET A 46 5.52 12.19 -4.55
CA MET A 46 4.79 10.99 -4.93
C MET A 46 3.45 11.30 -5.59
N SER A 47 3.06 10.44 -6.52
CA SER A 47 1.71 10.46 -7.08
C SER A 47 1.28 9.07 -7.47
N PHE A 48 -0.01 8.77 -7.32
CA PHE A 48 -0.58 7.48 -7.66
C PHE A 48 -1.69 7.60 -8.70
N ASP A 49 -1.53 6.88 -9.82
CA ASP A 49 -2.55 6.66 -10.83
C ASP A 49 -3.22 5.28 -10.63
N PRO A 50 -4.42 5.25 -10.03
CA PRO A 50 -5.12 3.99 -9.77
C PRO A 50 -5.60 3.29 -11.05
N ALA A 51 -5.78 4.00 -12.16
CA ALA A 51 -6.22 3.39 -13.41
C ALA A 51 -5.09 2.56 -14.05
N VAL A 52 -3.86 3.08 -14.01
CA VAL A 52 -2.66 2.32 -14.41
C VAL A 52 -2.50 1.07 -13.54
N PHE A 53 -2.66 1.22 -12.22
CA PHE A 53 -2.58 0.12 -11.27
C PHE A 53 -3.60 -1.00 -11.58
N VAL A 54 -4.88 -0.65 -11.70
CA VAL A 54 -5.97 -1.61 -12.00
C VAL A 54 -5.72 -2.37 -13.30
N LYS A 55 -5.24 -1.67 -14.34
CA LYS A 55 -4.92 -2.26 -15.63
C LYS A 55 -3.74 -3.23 -15.54
N ALA A 56 -2.66 -2.84 -14.85
CA ALA A 56 -1.45 -3.65 -14.72
C ALA A 56 -1.71 -4.92 -13.89
N MET A 57 -2.48 -4.82 -12.81
CA MET A 57 -2.81 -5.95 -11.94
C MET A 57 -3.98 -6.80 -12.47
N LYS A 58 -4.58 -6.40 -13.61
CA LYS A 58 -5.72 -7.09 -14.26
C LYS A 58 -6.91 -7.31 -13.31
N LEU A 59 -7.23 -6.31 -12.48
CA LEU A 59 -8.29 -6.44 -11.49
C LEU A 59 -9.68 -6.51 -12.15
N PRO A 60 -10.59 -7.33 -11.61
CA PRO A 60 -11.95 -7.47 -12.15
C PRO A 60 -12.70 -6.14 -12.14
N GLY A 61 -13.56 -5.94 -13.14
CA GLY A 61 -14.29 -4.69 -13.34
C GLY A 61 -13.47 -3.56 -13.96
N GLY A 62 -12.15 -3.72 -14.12
CA GLY A 62 -11.30 -2.91 -15.01
C GLY A 62 -11.21 -1.42 -14.70
N SER A 63 -11.74 -0.97 -13.56
CA SER A 63 -11.72 0.44 -13.16
C SER A 63 -11.52 0.61 -11.65
N PRO A 64 -10.92 1.72 -11.19
CA PRO A 64 -10.78 1.99 -9.76
C PRO A 64 -12.12 2.07 -9.03
N ALA A 65 -13.17 2.55 -9.71
CA ALA A 65 -14.51 2.62 -9.15
C ALA A 65 -15.11 1.22 -8.90
N ALA A 66 -14.92 0.28 -9.84
CA ALA A 66 -15.34 -1.11 -9.65
C ALA A 66 -14.60 -1.77 -8.49
N VAL A 67 -13.28 -1.62 -8.41
CA VAL A 67 -12.49 -2.17 -7.29
C VAL A 67 -12.96 -1.60 -5.95
N ARG A 68 -13.22 -0.29 -5.85
CA ARG A 68 -13.76 0.34 -4.62
C ARG A 68 -15.15 -0.16 -4.24
N ARG A 69 -15.99 -0.49 -5.21
CA ARG A 69 -17.35 -0.98 -4.98
C ARG A 69 -17.35 -2.47 -4.60
N ASP A 70 -16.63 -3.27 -5.38
CA ASP A 70 -16.69 -4.74 -5.32
C ASP A 70 -15.78 -5.30 -4.22
N HIS A 71 -14.68 -4.61 -3.90
CA HIS A 71 -13.73 -4.94 -2.84
C HIS A 71 -13.70 -3.88 -1.73
N ARG A 72 -14.87 -3.29 -1.45
CA ARG A 72 -15.01 -2.12 -0.56
C ARG A 72 -14.34 -2.29 0.79
N ALA A 73 -14.59 -3.40 1.47
CA ALA A 73 -14.05 -3.64 2.80
C ALA A 73 -12.51 -3.70 2.79
N ALA A 74 -11.90 -4.33 1.79
CA ALA A 74 -10.45 -4.39 1.66
C ALA A 74 -9.85 -3.02 1.33
N PHE A 75 -10.45 -2.29 0.39
CA PHE A 75 -10.07 -0.92 0.06
C PHE A 75 -10.13 0.01 1.28
N GLU A 76 -11.24 0.00 2.02
CA GLU A 76 -11.44 0.84 3.20
C GLU A 76 -10.43 0.50 4.32
N ARG A 77 -10.08 -0.79 4.50
CA ARG A 77 -9.02 -1.19 5.44
C ARG A 77 -7.68 -0.58 5.04
N GLY A 78 -7.27 -0.72 3.78
CA GLY A 78 -6.00 -0.14 3.30
C GLY A 78 -5.97 1.39 3.45
N TYR A 79 -7.06 2.06 3.09
CA TYR A 79 -7.19 3.51 3.27
C TYR A 79 -7.07 3.93 4.74
N ALA A 80 -7.69 3.17 5.64
CA ALA A 80 -7.60 3.39 7.08
C ALA A 80 -6.17 3.20 7.60
N VAL A 81 -5.42 2.19 7.12
CA VAL A 81 -4.01 1.98 7.49
C VAL A 81 -3.16 3.19 7.12
N ALA A 82 -3.25 3.68 5.89
CA ALA A 82 -2.48 4.87 5.48
C ALA A 82 -2.90 6.14 6.25
N THR A 83 -4.19 6.25 6.58
CA THR A 83 -4.72 7.34 7.42
C THR A 83 -4.16 7.31 8.84
N ASP A 84 -4.16 6.13 9.46
CA ASP A 84 -3.64 5.92 10.80
C ASP A 84 -2.14 6.22 10.83
N TRP A 85 -1.38 5.75 9.84
CA TRP A 85 0.05 6.04 9.73
C TRP A 85 0.34 7.54 9.68
N MET A 86 -0.40 8.28 8.86
CA MET A 86 -0.31 9.74 8.77
C MET A 86 -0.60 10.44 10.10
N SER A 87 -1.44 9.86 10.96
CA SER A 87 -1.79 10.42 12.27
C SER A 87 -0.72 10.18 13.36
N GLN A 88 0.22 9.27 13.13
CA GLN A 88 1.23 8.86 14.12
C GLN A 88 2.48 9.75 14.14
N GLY A 89 2.65 10.65 13.17
CA GLY A 89 3.85 11.48 13.04
C GLY A 89 3.63 12.71 12.18
N THR A 90 4.72 13.26 11.67
CA THR A 90 4.70 14.35 10.70
C THR A 90 4.35 13.85 9.30
N THR A 91 3.81 14.74 8.47
CA THR A 91 3.59 14.45 7.04
C THR A 91 4.87 13.99 6.34
N ALA A 92 6.03 14.55 6.69
CA ALA A 92 7.31 14.18 6.12
C ALA A 92 7.70 12.72 6.46
N GLU A 93 7.49 12.30 7.71
CA GLU A 93 7.74 10.91 8.12
C GLU A 93 6.79 9.93 7.42
N PHE A 94 5.51 10.29 7.30
CA PHE A 94 4.56 9.49 6.52
C PHE A 94 5.00 9.33 5.07
N CYS A 95 5.39 10.42 4.40
CA CYS A 95 5.82 10.36 3.01
C CYS A 95 7.07 9.51 2.82
N LYS A 96 8.09 9.69 3.69
CA LYS A 96 9.29 8.86 3.66
C LYS A 96 8.95 7.39 3.85
N ALA A 97 8.03 7.08 4.75
CA ALA A 97 7.73 5.69 5.06
C ALA A 97 6.88 5.01 3.98
N MET A 98 5.96 5.74 3.34
CA MET A 98 5.26 5.30 2.14
C MET A 98 6.22 5.07 0.96
N GLU A 99 7.21 5.95 0.79
CA GLU A 99 8.27 5.77 -0.21
C GLU A 99 9.08 4.50 0.06
N THR A 100 9.64 4.35 1.27
CA THR A 100 10.41 3.17 1.67
C THR A 100 9.59 1.88 1.51
N PHE A 101 8.31 1.89 1.84
CA PHE A 101 7.47 0.71 1.74
C PHE A 101 7.15 0.30 0.28
N PHE A 102 7.10 1.26 -0.65
CA PHE A 102 6.62 1.02 -2.02
C PHE A 102 7.67 1.24 -3.13
N ASP A 103 8.90 1.64 -2.79
CA ASP A 103 9.98 1.83 -3.75
C ASP A 103 10.54 0.52 -4.34
N GLY A 104 10.16 -0.62 -3.75
CA GLY A 104 10.63 -1.95 -4.14
C GLY A 104 12.08 -2.25 -3.77
N LYS A 105 12.80 -1.28 -3.18
CA LYS A 105 14.22 -1.37 -2.81
C LYS A 105 14.39 -1.72 -1.35
N HIS A 106 13.48 -1.28 -0.48
CA HIS A 106 13.56 -1.53 0.95
C HIS A 106 12.59 -2.62 1.43
N ASP A 107 12.98 -3.35 2.47
CA ASP A 107 12.13 -4.28 3.20
C ASP A 107 11.21 -3.55 4.19
N PHE A 108 10.37 -4.31 4.90
CA PHE A 108 9.43 -3.78 5.88
C PHE A 108 10.09 -3.00 7.04
N PHE A 109 11.36 -3.27 7.32
CA PHE A 109 12.13 -2.62 8.39
C PHE A 109 13.00 -1.47 7.87
N GLY A 110 12.93 -1.14 6.59
CA GLY A 110 13.74 -0.11 5.94
C GLY A 110 15.16 -0.56 5.59
N GLY A 111 15.45 -1.86 5.64
CA GLY A 111 16.70 -2.43 5.13
C GLY A 111 16.66 -2.56 3.61
N LEU A 112 17.81 -2.49 2.93
CA LEU A 112 17.87 -2.72 1.48
C LEU A 112 17.66 -4.21 1.15
N LYS A 113 16.78 -4.50 0.20
CA LYS A 113 16.60 -5.85 -0.35
C LYS A 113 17.81 -6.24 -1.20
N GLU A 114 18.26 -7.49 -1.08
CA GLU A 114 19.31 -8.04 -1.95
C GLU A 114 18.87 -8.07 -3.42
N VAL A 115 17.58 -8.32 -3.66
CA VAL A 115 16.96 -8.31 -4.99
C VAL A 115 15.83 -7.28 -4.99
N PRO A 116 15.98 -6.14 -5.68
CA PRO A 116 14.92 -5.15 -5.79
C PRO A 116 13.69 -5.70 -6.52
N GLU A 117 12.51 -5.32 -6.04
CA GLU A 117 11.25 -5.57 -6.72
C GLU A 117 10.93 -4.42 -7.68
N PRO A 118 10.18 -4.70 -8.76
CA PRO A 118 9.68 -3.63 -9.62
C PRO A 118 8.77 -2.69 -8.82
N PRO A 119 8.79 -1.37 -9.12
CA PRO A 119 7.91 -0.42 -8.46
C PRO A 119 6.45 -0.74 -8.73
N ILE A 120 5.57 -0.32 -7.82
CA ILE A 120 4.13 -0.53 -8.00
C ILE A 120 3.64 0.20 -9.27
N PRO A 121 2.93 -0.50 -10.17
CA PRO A 121 2.37 0.15 -11.36
C PRO A 121 1.47 1.32 -11.01
N GLY A 122 1.71 2.47 -11.66
CA GLY A 122 0.94 3.70 -11.42
C GLY A 122 1.42 4.52 -10.21
N LEU A 123 2.33 4.01 -9.39
CA LEU A 123 3.05 4.81 -8.40
C LEU A 123 4.26 5.47 -9.06
N ILE A 124 4.36 6.79 -8.90
CA ILE A 124 5.53 7.56 -9.30
C ILE A 124 6.15 8.13 -8.02
N ILE A 125 7.44 7.90 -7.84
CA ILE A 125 8.28 8.47 -6.79
C ILE A 125 9.31 9.33 -7.52
N ARG A 126 9.40 10.62 -7.16
CA ARG A 126 10.34 11.60 -7.71
C ARG A 126 11.42 11.86 -6.67
N ASP A 127 12.69 11.73 -7.07
CA ASP A 127 13.85 12.07 -6.25
C ASP A 127 13.97 13.59 -6.04
#